data_AF-A0A852V206-F1
#
_entry.id   AF-A0A852V206-F1
#
_cell.length_a   1.000
_cell.length_b   1.000
_cell.length_c   1.000
_cell.angle_alpha   90.00
_cell.angle_beta   90.00
_cell.angle_gamma   90.00
#
_symmetry.space_group_name_H-M   'P 1'
#
loop_
_entity.id
_entity.type
_entity.pdbx_description
1 polymer ?
#
loop_
_entity_poly.entity_id
_entity_poly.type
_entity_poly.pdbx_seq_one_letter_code
_entity_poly.pdbx_strand_id
1 'polypeptide(L)'
;MIPTAPAKVCVIVDTNIWRSETLFRTPLGVALLYTIRQNGARLGVPEVIEREIRKQILQSGLEAHERMVKSGRLLQRILNSSVDPIISSASPAPKIRRAIDVRLAELEGMLIRVPLTLDHVRRALDRVDSATPPSGGRKQQYKDCLIWEAASELASEWIVYIVSQDGAFFDGSHLTKPLVEECKRKNVIIKAFRSLQDLIKELVPQAPAVDYEALEQVVRIEGAVAAQDNLRRERWMTLGDLQDINLQVFATEEPEKLSVMFEAIFTLSGSPSMVVKEGLSGKAKRVPIENEPILDPSIRVQGSFLYDTRSREAADFTSNKADISWVGEDGIRRRGSSIYSAGGSTTLLAGPAITTVSGDAVFQFQDEM
;
A
#
# COMPACT_ATOMS: atom_id res chain seq x y z
N MET A 1 -12.45 -25.22 -36.28
CA MET A 1 -12.48 -24.13 -35.29
C MET A 1 -11.21 -23.32 -35.49
N ILE A 2 -11.38 -22.09 -35.99
CA ILE A 2 -10.30 -21.15 -36.34
C ILE A 2 -9.83 -20.49 -35.03
N PRO A 3 -8.55 -20.12 -34.86
CA PRO A 3 -8.00 -19.69 -33.58
C PRO A 3 -8.74 -18.43 -33.11
N THR A 4 -9.45 -18.53 -31.99
CA THR A 4 -9.93 -17.36 -31.26
C THR A 4 -8.71 -16.52 -30.89
N ALA A 5 -8.64 -15.30 -31.42
CA ALA A 5 -7.60 -14.34 -31.03
C ALA A 5 -7.48 -14.32 -29.50
N PRO A 6 -6.27 -14.17 -28.95
CA PRO A 6 -6.08 -14.15 -27.50
C PRO A 6 -7.02 -13.09 -26.90
N ALA A 7 -7.80 -13.51 -25.90
CA ALA A 7 -8.79 -12.65 -25.30
C ALA A 7 -8.11 -11.42 -24.71
N LYS A 8 -8.57 -10.23 -25.09
CA LYS A 8 -7.95 -8.97 -24.66
C LYS A 8 -8.35 -8.69 -23.21
N VAL A 9 -7.38 -8.37 -22.35
CA VAL A 9 -7.62 -8.11 -20.93
C VAL A 9 -7.64 -6.60 -20.65
N CYS A 10 -8.63 -6.15 -19.88
CA CYS A 10 -8.73 -4.78 -19.39
C CYS A 10 -8.81 -4.78 -17.86
N VAL A 11 -7.94 -4.01 -17.20
CA VAL A 11 -7.84 -3.93 -15.75
C VAL A 11 -8.44 -2.61 -15.26
N ILE A 12 -9.46 -2.66 -14.43
CA ILE A 12 -9.97 -1.51 -13.69
C ILE A 12 -9.40 -1.55 -12.29
N VAL A 13 -8.73 -0.47 -11.89
CA VAL A 13 -8.15 -0.34 -10.54
C VAL A 13 -8.95 0.72 -9.78
N ASP A 14 -9.41 0.37 -8.58
CA ASP A 14 -10.10 1.27 -7.66
C ASP A 14 -9.20 2.43 -7.22
N THR A 15 -9.79 3.59 -6.96
CA THR A 15 -9.09 4.83 -6.65
C THR A 15 -8.21 4.73 -5.41
N ASN A 16 -8.63 3.95 -4.40
CA ASN A 16 -7.80 3.76 -3.20
C ASN A 16 -6.44 3.14 -3.52
N ILE A 17 -6.39 2.25 -4.52
CA ILE A 17 -5.16 1.61 -4.99
C ILE A 17 -4.34 2.59 -5.82
N TRP A 18 -4.96 3.38 -6.71
CA TRP A 18 -4.26 4.47 -7.41
C TRP A 18 -3.56 5.44 -6.45
N ARG A 19 -4.21 5.74 -5.32
CA ARG A 19 -3.66 6.59 -4.27
C ARG A 19 -2.53 5.89 -3.52
N SER A 20 -2.70 4.63 -3.09
CA SER A 20 -1.63 3.90 -2.37
C SER A 20 -0.40 3.69 -3.23
N GLU A 21 -0.58 3.44 -4.52
CA GLU A 21 0.50 3.24 -5.48
C GLU A 21 1.04 4.55 -6.07
N THR A 22 0.60 5.72 -5.58
CA THR A 22 1.08 7.05 -6.01
C THR A 22 1.06 7.22 -7.54
N LEU A 23 -0.08 6.95 -8.18
CA LEU A 23 -0.20 6.88 -9.65
C LEU A 23 0.74 5.86 -10.30
N PHE A 24 0.84 4.69 -9.68
CA PHE A 24 1.71 3.58 -10.07
C PHE A 24 3.18 3.99 -10.20
N ARG A 25 3.67 4.76 -9.22
CA ARG A 25 5.10 5.10 -9.08
C ARG A 25 5.80 4.30 -7.99
N THR A 26 5.05 3.55 -7.19
CA THR A 26 5.61 2.55 -6.28
C THR A 26 6.21 1.38 -7.07
N PRO A 27 7.11 0.59 -6.45
CA PRO A 27 7.66 -0.61 -7.09
C PRO A 27 6.58 -1.55 -7.66
N LEU A 28 5.53 -1.81 -6.89
CA LEU A 28 4.42 -2.68 -7.29
C LEU A 28 3.62 -2.07 -8.46
N GLY A 29 3.39 -0.76 -8.44
CA GLY A 29 2.74 -0.06 -9.54
C GLY A 29 3.55 -0.14 -10.84
N VAL A 30 4.88 0.00 -10.77
CA VAL A 30 5.76 -0.17 -11.93
C VAL A 30 5.69 -1.60 -12.47
N ALA A 31 5.73 -2.61 -11.60
CA ALA A 31 5.58 -4.01 -12.00
C ALA A 31 4.23 -4.30 -12.67
N LEU A 32 3.14 -3.70 -12.18
CA LEU A 32 1.83 -3.78 -12.83
C LEU A 32 1.86 -3.19 -14.24
N LEU A 33 2.41 -1.99 -14.42
CA LEU A 33 2.46 -1.34 -15.73
C LEU A 33 3.27 -2.15 -16.74
N TYR A 34 4.41 -2.70 -16.31
CA TYR A 34 5.20 -3.63 -17.10
C TYR A 34 4.38 -4.85 -17.51
N THR A 35 3.72 -5.49 -16.54
CA THR A 35 2.90 -6.69 -16.73
C THR A 35 1.76 -6.44 -17.72
N ILE A 36 1.07 -5.31 -17.60
CA ILE A 36 0.00 -4.91 -18.51
C ILE A 36 0.53 -4.76 -19.93
N ARG A 37 1.69 -4.11 -20.10
CA ARG A 37 2.31 -3.91 -21.41
C ARG A 37 2.74 -5.22 -22.06
N GLN A 38 3.40 -6.11 -21.31
CA GLN A 38 3.87 -7.42 -21.83
C GLN A 38 2.71 -8.30 -22.30
N ASN A 39 1.58 -8.26 -21.60
CA ASN A 39 0.40 -9.07 -21.93
C ASN A 39 -0.53 -8.40 -22.96
N GLY A 40 -0.19 -7.22 -23.47
CA GLY A 40 -1.08 -6.45 -24.36
C GLY A 40 -2.41 -6.05 -23.68
N ALA A 41 -2.44 -6.06 -22.35
CA ALA A 41 -3.60 -5.64 -21.57
C ALA A 41 -3.71 -4.11 -21.55
N ARG A 42 -4.84 -3.60 -21.07
CA ARG A 42 -5.12 -2.17 -20.94
C ARG A 42 -5.61 -1.80 -19.55
N LEU A 43 -5.46 -0.54 -19.17
CA LEU A 43 -6.03 0.02 -17.94
C LEU A 43 -7.37 0.68 -18.25
N GLY A 44 -8.47 0.08 -17.79
CA GLY A 44 -9.79 0.68 -17.84
C GLY A 44 -9.91 1.78 -16.79
N VAL A 45 -10.20 3.01 -17.21
CA VAL A 45 -10.38 4.16 -16.34
C VAL A 45 -11.77 4.74 -16.55
N PRO A 46 -12.78 4.25 -15.80
CA PRO A 46 -14.08 4.91 -15.72
C PRO A 46 -13.93 6.36 -15.28
N GLU A 47 -14.71 7.26 -15.87
CA GLU A 47 -14.64 8.69 -15.57
C GLU A 47 -14.84 8.99 -14.06
N VAL A 48 -15.69 8.20 -13.39
CA VAL A 48 -15.91 8.29 -11.93
C VAL A 48 -14.62 8.01 -11.13
N ILE A 49 -13.80 7.05 -11.58
CA ILE A 49 -12.50 6.73 -10.99
C ILE A 49 -11.51 7.86 -11.29
N GLU A 50 -11.43 8.33 -12.55
CA GLU A 50 -10.49 9.41 -12.92
C GLU A 50 -10.71 10.69 -12.10
N ARG A 51 -11.98 11.10 -11.94
CA ARG A 51 -12.35 12.26 -11.13
C ARG A 51 -11.94 12.08 -9.67
N GLU A 52 -12.15 10.89 -9.11
CA GLU A 52 -11.79 10.59 -7.72
C GLU A 52 -10.27 10.52 -7.54
N ILE A 53 -9.50 9.96 -8.49
CA ILE A 53 -8.03 9.94 -8.45
C ILE A 53 -7.50 11.36 -8.32
N ARG A 54 -7.96 12.26 -9.21
CA ARG A 54 -7.54 13.67 -9.23
C ARG A 54 -7.83 14.36 -7.90
N LYS A 55 -9.02 14.12 -7.34
CA LYS A 55 -9.45 14.69 -6.07
C LYS A 55 -8.62 14.16 -4.90
N GLN A 56 -8.54 12.84 -4.75
CA GLN A 56 -7.90 12.22 -3.60
C GLN A 56 -6.39 12.47 -3.57
N ILE A 57 -5.71 12.41 -4.71
CA ILE A 57 -4.26 12.63 -4.78
C ILE A 57 -3.92 14.09 -4.53
N LEU A 58 -4.73 15.03 -5.06
CA LEU A 58 -4.59 16.44 -4.72
C LEU A 58 -4.74 16.67 -3.22
N GLN A 59 -5.77 16.08 -2.60
CA GLN A 59 -6.00 16.20 -1.17
C GLN A 59 -4.82 15.62 -0.36
N SER A 60 -4.37 14.40 -0.66
CA SER A 60 -3.24 13.78 0.03
C SER A 60 -1.94 14.58 -0.14
N GLY A 61 -1.70 15.16 -1.32
CA GLY A 61 -0.55 16.03 -1.56
C GLY A 61 -0.60 17.33 -0.76
N LEU A 62 -1.78 17.93 -0.61
CA LEU A 62 -1.97 19.13 0.22
C LEU A 62 -1.78 18.82 1.71
N GLU A 63 -2.32 17.71 2.20
CA GLU A 63 -2.12 17.24 3.58
C GLU A 63 -0.63 16.96 3.87
N ALA A 64 0.09 16.36 2.91
CA ALA A 64 1.53 16.16 3.00
C ALA A 64 2.30 17.48 3.07
N HIS A 65 1.97 18.44 2.19
CA HIS A 65 2.59 19.78 2.22
C HIS A 65 2.32 20.51 3.54
N GLU A 66 1.10 20.47 4.06
CA GLU A 66 0.76 21.10 5.34
C GLU A 66 1.60 20.51 6.49
N ARG A 67 1.79 19.18 6.52
CA ARG A 67 2.65 18.51 7.50
C ARG A 67 4.11 18.94 7.36
N MET A 68 4.63 19.07 6.14
CA MET A 68 5.97 19.58 5.89
C MET A 68 6.12 21.02 6.38
N VAL A 69 5.16 21.89 6.09
CA VAL A 69 5.16 23.29 6.54
C VAL A 69 5.15 23.39 8.06
N LYS A 70 4.31 22.61 8.74
CA LYS A 70 4.26 22.58 10.21
C LYS A 70 5.59 22.12 10.81
N SER A 71 6.19 21.08 10.25
CA SER A 71 7.47 20.52 10.72
C SER A 71 8.63 21.49 10.45
N GLY A 72 8.66 22.11 9.27
CA GLY A 72 9.65 23.13 8.91
C GLY A 72 9.61 24.34 9.84
N ARG A 73 8.41 24.85 10.18
CA ARG A 73 8.24 25.95 11.14
C ARG A 73 8.70 25.57 12.55
N LEU A 74 8.55 24.30 12.96
CA LEU A 74 9.07 23.83 14.23
C LEU A 74 10.60 23.86 14.23
N LEU A 75 11.25 23.34 13.18
CA LEU A 75 12.70 23.37 13.02
C LEU A 75 13.26 24.80 12.97
N GLN A 76 12.60 25.71 12.23
CA GLN A 76 12.99 27.13 12.19
C GLN A 76 13.02 27.77 13.59
N ARG A 77 12.03 27.45 14.44
CA ARG A 77 11.99 27.95 15.83
C ARG A 77 13.09 27.37 16.69
N ILE A 78 13.44 26.08 16.50
CA ILE A 78 14.50 25.41 17.26
C ILE A 78 15.88 25.95 16.85
N LEU A 79 16.13 26.08 15.55
CA LEU A 79 17.43 26.48 15.00
C LEU A 79 17.65 28.00 14.99
N ASN A 80 16.60 28.78 15.24
CA ASN A 80 16.60 30.24 15.10
C ASN A 80 17.14 30.71 13.73
N SER A 81 16.90 29.93 12.68
CA SER A 81 17.37 30.16 11.32
C SER A 81 16.30 29.78 10.30
N SER A 82 16.35 30.38 9.12
CA SER A 82 15.42 30.05 8.03
C SER A 82 15.78 28.69 7.42
N VAL A 83 14.93 27.69 7.66
CA VAL A 83 14.94 26.41 6.93
C VAL A 83 14.44 26.67 5.50
N ASP A 84 15.07 26.01 4.53
CA ASP A 84 14.99 26.17 3.07
C ASP A 84 13.65 26.67 2.46
N PRO A 85 13.70 27.44 1.34
CA PRO A 85 12.53 27.98 0.65
C PRO A 85 11.65 26.93 -0.03
N ILE A 86 12.08 25.66 -0.06
CA ILE A 86 11.27 24.53 -0.54
C ILE A 86 9.98 24.42 0.28
N ILE A 87 10.02 24.83 1.55
CA ILE A 87 8.85 24.96 2.42
C ILE A 87 8.22 26.36 2.25
N SER A 88 7.90 26.72 1.01
CA SER A 88 7.16 27.95 0.74
C SER A 88 5.72 27.85 1.26
N SER A 89 5.19 28.95 1.78
CA SER A 89 3.78 29.09 2.17
C SER A 89 2.82 29.14 0.98
N ALA A 90 3.33 29.27 -0.25
CA ALA A 90 2.51 29.24 -1.45
C ALA A 90 1.84 27.87 -1.63
N SER A 91 0.57 27.88 -2.05
CA SER A 91 -0.19 26.64 -2.27
C SER A 91 0.45 25.79 -3.38
N PRO A 92 0.76 24.52 -3.13
CA PRO A 92 1.33 23.63 -4.14
C PRO A 92 0.26 23.06 -5.10
N ALA A 93 -1.03 23.40 -4.93
CA ALA A 93 -2.14 22.80 -5.65
C ALA A 93 -1.97 22.82 -7.20
N PRO A 94 -1.56 23.92 -7.85
CA PRO A 94 -1.37 23.93 -9.31
C PRO A 94 -0.25 22.98 -9.77
N LYS A 95 0.84 22.87 -8.99
CA LYS A 95 1.96 21.96 -9.29
C LYS A 95 1.52 20.50 -9.14
N ILE A 96 0.77 20.18 -8.09
CA ILE A 96 0.23 18.84 -7.86
C ILE A 96 -0.74 18.44 -8.98
N ARG A 97 -1.69 19.32 -9.34
CA ARG A 97 -2.62 19.07 -10.47
C ARG A 97 -1.88 18.79 -11.76
N ARG A 98 -0.89 19.64 -12.10
CA ARG A 98 -0.05 19.43 -13.28
C ARG A 98 0.71 18.11 -13.23
N ALA A 99 1.24 17.71 -12.08
CA ALA A 99 1.94 16.43 -11.94
C ALA A 99 0.99 15.23 -12.16
N ILE A 100 -0.27 15.32 -11.70
CA ILE A 100 -1.32 14.33 -11.98
C ILE A 100 -1.61 14.28 -13.49
N ASP A 101 -1.80 15.44 -14.13
CA ASP A 101 -2.07 15.53 -15.57
C ASP A 101 -0.96 14.92 -16.42
N VAL A 102 0.29 15.30 -16.14
CA VAL A 102 1.48 14.75 -16.82
C VAL A 102 1.53 13.24 -16.65
N ARG A 103 1.31 12.73 -15.44
CA ARG A 103 1.35 11.29 -15.19
C ARG A 103 0.23 10.53 -15.91
N LEU A 104 -0.99 11.07 -15.96
CA LEU A 104 -2.07 10.44 -16.72
C LEU A 104 -1.81 10.47 -18.23
N ALA A 105 -1.17 11.53 -18.74
CA ALA A 105 -0.76 11.63 -20.14
C ALA A 105 0.36 10.63 -20.50
N GLU A 106 1.33 10.40 -19.60
CA GLU A 106 2.34 9.34 -19.78
C GLU A 106 1.69 7.95 -19.92
N LEU A 107 0.57 7.72 -19.23
CA LEU A 107 -0.16 6.44 -19.27
C LEU A 107 -1.11 6.33 -20.46
N GLU A 108 -1.37 7.41 -21.20
CA GLU A 108 -2.42 7.52 -22.23
C GLU A 108 -2.44 6.33 -23.20
N GLY A 109 -1.28 5.93 -23.69
CA GLY A 109 -1.13 4.81 -24.61
C GLY A 109 -1.54 3.44 -24.04
N MET A 110 -1.82 3.33 -22.74
CA MET A 110 -2.27 2.13 -22.04
C MET A 110 -3.70 2.27 -21.48
N LEU A 111 -4.30 3.46 -21.50
CA LEU A 111 -5.62 3.72 -20.91
C LEU A 111 -6.75 3.42 -21.90
N ILE A 112 -7.85 2.88 -21.39
CA ILE A 112 -9.17 2.91 -22.01
C ILE A 112 -10.06 3.74 -21.11
N ARG A 113 -10.40 4.96 -21.53
CA ARG A 113 -11.35 5.80 -20.77
C ARG A 113 -12.78 5.38 -21.07
N VAL A 114 -13.57 5.20 -20.02
CA VAL A 114 -15.00 4.91 -20.12
C VAL A 114 -15.79 6.14 -19.65
N PRO A 115 -16.40 6.90 -20.57
CA PRO A 115 -17.20 8.07 -20.21
C PRO A 115 -18.37 7.71 -19.28
N LEU A 116 -18.72 8.61 -18.36
CA LEU A 116 -19.91 8.41 -17.53
C LEU A 116 -21.17 8.75 -18.35
N THR A 117 -21.97 7.73 -18.66
CA THR A 117 -23.23 7.90 -19.39
C THR A 117 -24.42 8.05 -18.45
N LEU A 118 -25.53 8.61 -18.95
CA LEU A 118 -26.79 8.69 -18.19
C LEU A 118 -27.35 7.30 -17.85
N ASP A 119 -27.10 6.31 -18.71
CA ASP A 119 -27.55 4.94 -18.46
C ASP A 119 -26.75 4.28 -17.34
N HIS A 120 -25.44 4.57 -17.20
CA HIS A 120 -24.68 4.15 -16.02
C HIS A 120 -25.28 4.71 -14.74
N VAL A 121 -25.61 6.00 -14.75
CA VAL A 121 -26.22 6.69 -13.60
C VAL A 121 -27.54 6.05 -13.21
N ARG A 122 -28.44 5.80 -14.17
CA ARG A 122 -29.75 5.18 -13.92
C ARG A 122 -29.59 3.77 -13.35
N ARG A 123 -28.82 2.90 -14.02
CA ARG A 123 -28.63 1.51 -13.56
C ARG A 123 -27.92 1.43 -12.21
N ALA A 124 -26.96 2.32 -11.95
CA ALA A 124 -26.30 2.38 -10.66
C ALA A 124 -27.26 2.84 -9.53
N LEU A 125 -28.16 3.79 -9.82
CA LEU A 125 -29.19 4.23 -8.88
C LEU A 125 -30.19 3.10 -8.60
N ASP A 126 -30.66 2.41 -9.64
CA ASP A 126 -31.56 1.25 -9.50
C ASP A 126 -30.92 0.17 -8.61
N ARG A 127 -29.60 -0.05 -8.71
CA ARG A 127 -28.88 -0.98 -7.82
C ARG A 127 -28.86 -0.53 -6.37
N VAL A 128 -28.63 0.76 -6.13
CA VAL A 128 -28.64 1.33 -4.77
C VAL A 128 -30.03 1.18 -4.16
N ASP A 129 -31.07 1.53 -4.90
CA ASP A 129 -32.46 1.47 -4.43
C ASP A 129 -32.92 0.03 -4.19
N SER A 130 -32.51 -0.90 -5.05
CA SER A 130 -32.78 -2.34 -4.89
C SER A 130 -31.83 -3.05 -3.91
N ALA A 131 -30.87 -2.33 -3.32
CA ALA A 131 -29.81 -2.87 -2.46
C ALA A 131 -29.08 -4.09 -3.08
N THR A 132 -28.87 -4.07 -4.40
CA THR A 132 -28.17 -5.13 -5.13
C THR A 132 -26.67 -4.83 -5.24
N PRO A 133 -25.80 -5.86 -5.18
CA PRO A 133 -24.35 -5.67 -5.28
C PRO A 133 -23.93 -4.83 -6.49
N PRO A 134 -22.90 -3.98 -6.35
CA PRO A 134 -22.03 -3.83 -5.17
C PRO A 134 -22.65 -3.03 -4.00
N SER A 135 -23.91 -2.60 -4.06
CA SER A 135 -24.63 -2.08 -2.88
C SER A 135 -25.24 -3.22 -2.04
N GLY A 136 -25.49 -2.97 -0.74
CA GLY A 136 -26.12 -3.98 0.10
C GLY A 136 -26.44 -3.50 1.53
N GLY A 137 -27.53 -4.02 2.08
CA GLY A 137 -27.96 -3.73 3.45
C GLY A 137 -28.08 -2.22 3.72
N ARG A 138 -27.31 -1.71 4.68
CA ARG A 138 -27.28 -0.29 5.06
C ARG A 138 -26.21 0.54 4.34
N LYS A 139 -25.40 -0.06 3.46
CA LYS A 139 -24.31 0.62 2.76
C LYS A 139 -24.75 0.93 1.33
N GLN A 140 -25.11 2.19 1.09
CA GLN A 140 -25.36 2.70 -0.25
C GLN A 140 -24.01 3.00 -0.92
N GLN A 141 -23.62 2.16 -1.88
CA GLN A 141 -22.33 2.24 -2.57
C GLN A 141 -22.52 2.67 -4.03
N TYR A 142 -23.11 3.85 -4.22
CA TYR A 142 -23.41 4.39 -5.55
C TYR A 142 -22.17 4.47 -6.47
N LYS A 143 -21.01 4.84 -5.91
CA LYS A 143 -19.75 4.89 -6.67
C LYS A 143 -19.33 3.52 -7.17
N ASP A 144 -19.44 2.49 -6.35
CA ASP A 144 -19.05 1.13 -6.71
C ASP A 144 -20.01 0.58 -7.76
N CYS A 145 -21.31 0.94 -7.68
CA CYS A 145 -22.28 0.62 -8.73
C CYS A 145 -21.90 1.26 -10.07
N LEU A 146 -21.47 2.52 -10.09
CA LEU A 146 -20.99 3.17 -11.32
C LEU A 146 -19.75 2.48 -11.91
N ILE A 147 -18.82 2.05 -11.05
CA ILE A 147 -17.64 1.28 -11.47
C ILE A 147 -18.06 -0.05 -12.09
N TRP A 148 -19.02 -0.75 -11.48
CA TRP A 148 -19.57 -2.00 -12.01
C TRP A 148 -20.25 -1.83 -13.36
N GLU A 149 -21.01 -0.75 -13.56
CA GLU A 149 -21.68 -0.47 -14.84
C GLU A 149 -20.66 -0.21 -15.95
N ALA A 150 -19.62 0.58 -15.68
CA ALA A 150 -18.53 0.81 -16.63
C ALA A 150 -17.73 -0.48 -16.92
N ALA A 151 -17.49 -1.31 -15.89
CA ALA A 151 -16.84 -2.61 -16.06
C ALA A 151 -17.68 -3.56 -16.94
N SER A 152 -19.00 -3.57 -16.73
CA SER A 152 -19.93 -4.38 -17.51
C SER A 152 -19.98 -3.95 -18.98
N GLU A 153 -19.91 -2.65 -19.27
CA GLU A 153 -19.81 -2.14 -20.64
C GLU A 153 -18.52 -2.62 -21.32
N LEU A 154 -17.36 -2.43 -20.67
CA LEU A 154 -16.07 -2.90 -21.18
C LEU A 154 -16.04 -4.41 -21.41
N ALA A 155 -16.75 -5.18 -20.60
CA ALA A 155 -16.75 -6.63 -20.67
C ALA A 155 -17.42 -7.19 -21.93
N SER A 156 -18.06 -6.35 -22.75
CA SER A 156 -18.55 -6.72 -24.08
C SER A 156 -17.43 -6.96 -25.09
N GLU A 157 -16.26 -6.32 -24.90
CA GLU A 157 -15.10 -6.41 -25.80
C GLU A 157 -13.85 -6.99 -25.14
N TRP A 158 -13.80 -6.98 -23.80
CA TRP A 158 -12.63 -7.33 -23.01
C TRP A 158 -12.97 -8.36 -21.92
N ILE A 159 -11.98 -9.14 -21.52
CA ILE A 159 -12.00 -9.77 -20.19
C ILE A 159 -11.66 -8.68 -19.17
N VAL A 160 -12.56 -8.40 -18.24
CA VAL A 160 -12.38 -7.29 -17.29
C VAL A 160 -11.93 -7.80 -15.93
N TYR A 161 -10.80 -7.29 -15.45
CA TYR A 161 -10.27 -7.56 -14.12
C TYR A 161 -10.45 -6.32 -13.25
N ILE A 162 -11.23 -6.40 -12.18
CA ILE A 162 -11.42 -5.33 -11.20
C ILE A 162 -10.45 -5.56 -10.04
N VAL A 163 -9.70 -4.54 -9.64
CA VAL A 163 -8.91 -4.57 -8.41
C VAL A 163 -9.48 -3.59 -7.42
N SER A 164 -9.96 -4.08 -6.28
CA SER A 164 -10.45 -3.24 -5.18
C SER A 164 -10.21 -3.92 -3.84
N GLN A 165 -9.91 -3.10 -2.83
CA GLN A 165 -9.85 -3.56 -1.44
C GLN A 165 -11.24 -3.54 -0.77
N ASP A 166 -12.23 -2.85 -1.37
CA ASP A 166 -13.58 -2.78 -0.82
C ASP A 166 -14.25 -4.16 -0.88
N GLY A 167 -14.96 -4.54 0.18
CA GLY A 167 -15.72 -5.79 0.24
C GLY A 167 -16.97 -5.81 -0.64
N ALA A 168 -17.41 -4.65 -1.15
CA ALA A 168 -18.63 -4.49 -1.95
C ALA A 168 -18.77 -5.47 -3.13
N PHE A 169 -17.65 -5.79 -3.78
CA PHE A 169 -17.62 -6.67 -4.94
C PHE A 169 -17.50 -8.16 -4.59
N PHE A 170 -17.16 -8.49 -3.35
CA PHE A 170 -16.59 -9.80 -3.03
C PHE A 170 -17.40 -10.62 -2.03
N ASP A 171 -17.42 -11.93 -2.26
CA ASP A 171 -17.69 -12.97 -1.28
C ASP A 171 -16.38 -13.78 -1.09
N GLY A 172 -15.64 -13.46 -0.03
CA GLY A 172 -14.26 -13.94 0.15
C GLY A 172 -13.30 -13.38 -0.92
N SER A 173 -12.71 -14.29 -1.70
CA SER A 173 -11.78 -14.03 -2.81
C SER A 173 -12.45 -13.95 -4.19
N HIS A 174 -13.76 -14.15 -4.27
CA HIS A 174 -14.50 -14.19 -5.52
C HIS A 174 -15.55 -13.09 -5.58
N LEU A 175 -16.07 -12.81 -6.78
CA LEU A 175 -17.24 -11.95 -6.94
C LEU A 175 -18.43 -12.52 -6.14
N THR A 176 -19.29 -11.63 -5.62
CA THR A 176 -20.54 -12.07 -4.98
C THR A 176 -21.40 -12.86 -5.97
N LYS A 177 -22.18 -13.83 -5.47
CA LYS A 177 -23.04 -14.70 -6.31
C LYS A 177 -23.93 -13.91 -7.30
N PRO A 178 -24.61 -12.81 -6.90
CA PRO A 178 -25.43 -12.05 -7.84
C PRO A 178 -24.64 -11.45 -9.01
N LEU A 179 -23.41 -10.98 -8.76
CA LEU A 179 -22.55 -10.44 -9.81
C LEU A 179 -22.07 -11.53 -10.77
N VAL A 180 -21.74 -12.73 -10.26
CA VAL A 180 -21.39 -13.89 -11.09
C VAL A 180 -22.54 -14.32 -11.99
N GLU A 181 -23.76 -14.38 -11.44
CA GLU A 181 -24.97 -14.71 -12.21
C GLU A 181 -25.26 -13.66 -13.29
N GLU A 182 -25.03 -12.39 -12.99
CA GLU A 182 -25.15 -11.31 -13.96
C GLU A 182 -24.14 -11.46 -15.11
N CYS A 183 -22.87 -11.74 -14.80
CA CYS A 183 -21.84 -12.00 -15.82
C CYS A 183 -22.24 -13.18 -16.73
N LYS A 184 -22.75 -14.28 -16.15
CA LYS A 184 -23.25 -15.44 -16.92
C LYS A 184 -24.41 -15.06 -17.83
N ARG A 185 -25.40 -14.33 -17.32
CA ARG A 185 -26.57 -13.88 -18.09
C ARG A 185 -26.19 -12.96 -19.25
N LYS A 186 -25.20 -12.08 -19.05
CA LYS A 186 -24.67 -11.19 -20.08
C LYS A 186 -23.64 -11.86 -21.00
N ASN A 187 -23.24 -13.12 -20.72
CA ASN A 187 -22.18 -13.83 -21.40
C ASN A 187 -20.86 -13.04 -21.46
N VAL A 188 -20.47 -12.44 -20.33
CA VAL A 188 -19.23 -11.65 -20.18
C VAL A 188 -18.33 -12.24 -19.09
N ILE A 189 -17.03 -11.90 -19.13
CA ILE A 189 -16.05 -12.38 -18.15
C ILE A 189 -15.53 -11.19 -17.34
N ILE A 190 -15.93 -11.14 -16.07
CA ILE A 190 -15.39 -10.19 -15.10
C ILE A 190 -14.80 -10.99 -13.93
N LYS A 191 -13.56 -10.70 -13.55
CA LYS A 191 -12.92 -11.22 -12.33
C LYS A 191 -12.61 -10.06 -11.39
N ALA A 192 -12.54 -10.33 -10.09
CA ALA A 192 -12.16 -9.33 -9.10
C ALA A 192 -10.99 -9.82 -8.26
N PHE A 193 -10.08 -8.91 -7.93
CA PHE A 193 -8.87 -9.15 -7.14
C PHE A 193 -8.80 -8.17 -5.98
N ARG A 194 -8.37 -8.65 -4.80
CA ARG A 194 -8.25 -7.82 -3.60
C ARG A 194 -7.01 -6.93 -3.60
N SER A 195 -6.03 -7.30 -4.42
CA SER A 195 -4.69 -6.72 -4.40
C SER A 195 -4.07 -6.73 -5.80
N LEU A 196 -3.10 -5.84 -6.04
CA LEU A 196 -2.35 -5.84 -7.30
C LEU A 196 -1.44 -7.06 -7.42
N GLN A 197 -0.99 -7.63 -6.31
CA GLN A 197 -0.16 -8.82 -6.27
C GLN A 197 -0.90 -10.03 -6.84
N ASP A 198 -2.15 -10.23 -6.41
CA ASP A 198 -2.98 -11.34 -6.91
C ASP A 198 -3.26 -11.19 -8.40
N LEU A 199 -3.48 -9.94 -8.85
CA LEU A 199 -3.64 -9.63 -10.27
C LEU A 199 -2.35 -9.93 -11.06
N ILE A 200 -1.19 -9.50 -10.59
CA ILE A 200 0.08 -9.72 -11.31
C ILE A 200 0.38 -11.21 -11.41
N LYS A 201 0.13 -11.99 -10.35
CA LYS A 201 0.29 -13.46 -10.37
C LYS A 201 -0.65 -14.14 -11.38
N GLU A 202 -1.87 -13.63 -11.53
CA GLU A 202 -2.81 -14.13 -12.55
C GLU A 202 -2.29 -13.82 -13.96
N LEU A 203 -1.73 -12.61 -14.18
CA LEU A 203 -1.25 -12.18 -15.49
C LEU A 203 0.12 -12.79 -15.85
N VAL A 204 0.96 -13.09 -14.86
CA VAL A 204 2.30 -13.65 -15.02
C VAL A 204 2.50 -14.74 -13.97
N PRO A 205 2.18 -16.01 -14.29
CA PRO A 205 2.28 -17.11 -13.34
C PRO A 205 3.73 -17.47 -12.98
N GLN A 206 4.70 -17.11 -13.83
CA GLN A 206 6.11 -17.45 -13.62
C GLN A 206 6.85 -16.28 -12.96
N ALA A 207 7.35 -16.53 -11.76
CA ALA A 207 8.24 -15.58 -11.09
C ALA A 207 9.56 -15.43 -11.86
N PRO A 208 10.17 -14.23 -11.85
CA PRO A 208 11.52 -14.05 -12.41
C PRO A 208 12.52 -14.92 -11.65
N ALA A 209 13.64 -15.26 -12.30
CA ALA A 209 14.75 -15.94 -11.63
C ALA A 209 15.51 -14.92 -10.76
N VAL A 210 15.66 -15.22 -9.46
CA VAL A 210 16.24 -14.27 -8.49
C VAL A 210 17.10 -14.99 -7.46
N ASP A 211 18.15 -14.30 -7.02
CA ASP A 211 18.96 -14.66 -5.85
C ASP A 211 18.20 -14.28 -4.57
N TYR A 212 17.39 -15.20 -4.05
CA TYR A 212 16.56 -14.96 -2.87
C TYR A 212 17.41 -14.72 -1.61
N GLU A 213 18.58 -15.33 -1.50
CA GLU A 213 19.47 -15.14 -0.35
C GLU A 213 19.93 -13.67 -0.27
N ALA A 214 20.32 -13.08 -1.41
CA ALA A 214 20.67 -11.66 -1.47
C ALA A 214 19.49 -10.76 -1.07
N LEU A 215 18.27 -11.06 -1.54
CA LEU A 215 17.08 -10.30 -1.17
C LEU A 215 16.73 -10.40 0.32
N GLU A 216 16.87 -11.58 0.91
CA GLU A 216 16.63 -11.78 2.34
C GLU A 216 17.60 -10.95 3.19
N GLN A 217 18.86 -10.81 2.77
CA GLN A 217 19.82 -9.96 3.47
C GLN A 217 19.44 -8.48 3.41
N VAL A 218 19.01 -7.99 2.24
CA VAL A 218 18.48 -6.63 2.09
C VAL A 218 17.31 -6.40 3.04
N VAL A 219 16.32 -7.30 3.05
CA VAL A 219 15.13 -7.14 3.91
C VAL A 219 15.47 -7.29 5.39
N ARG A 220 16.44 -8.13 5.75
CA ARG A 220 16.92 -8.23 7.14
C ARG A 220 17.43 -6.88 7.63
N ILE A 221 18.21 -6.16 6.81
CA ILE A 221 18.77 -4.86 7.17
C ILE A 221 17.68 -3.78 7.13
N GLU A 222 17.06 -3.56 5.98
CA GLU A 222 16.12 -2.45 5.77
C GLU A 222 14.79 -2.66 6.51
N GLY A 223 14.32 -3.91 6.58
CA GLY A 223 13.16 -4.29 7.38
C GLY A 223 13.41 -4.08 8.88
N ALA A 224 14.62 -4.34 9.38
CA ALA A 224 14.97 -4.07 10.77
C ALA A 224 15.00 -2.56 11.05
N VAL A 225 15.56 -1.74 10.16
CA VAL A 225 15.53 -0.27 10.28
C VAL A 225 14.08 0.23 10.36
N ALA A 226 13.21 -0.24 9.45
CA ALA A 226 11.80 0.11 9.48
C ALA A 226 11.08 -0.37 10.74
N ALA A 227 11.39 -1.58 11.24
CA ALA A 227 10.85 -2.09 12.49
C ALA A 227 11.29 -1.23 13.69
N GLN A 228 12.58 -0.88 13.77
CA GLN A 228 13.13 -0.03 14.83
C GLN A 228 12.47 1.35 14.84
N ASP A 229 12.30 1.98 13.67
CA ASP A 229 11.64 3.29 13.56
C ASP A 229 10.20 3.26 14.08
N ASN A 230 9.47 2.16 13.86
CA ASN A 230 8.14 1.96 14.44
C ASN A 230 8.18 1.74 15.96
N LEU A 231 9.21 1.05 16.46
CA LEU A 231 9.41 0.80 17.89
C LEU A 231 9.91 2.02 18.67
N ARG A 232 10.47 3.06 18.04
CA ARG A 232 10.92 4.29 18.73
C ARG A 232 9.85 4.95 19.60
N ARG A 233 8.56 4.73 19.29
CA ARG A 233 7.42 5.19 20.09
C ARG A 233 7.12 4.27 21.28
N GLU A 234 7.42 2.98 21.14
CA GLU A 234 7.21 1.93 22.12
C GLU A 234 8.54 1.66 22.86
N ARG A 235 8.98 2.63 23.68
CA ARG A 235 10.29 2.64 24.38
C ARG A 235 10.59 1.43 25.29
N TRP A 236 9.63 0.53 25.46
CA TRP A 236 9.69 -0.62 26.35
C TRP A 236 9.96 -1.94 25.59
N MET A 237 10.09 -1.90 24.26
CA MET A 237 10.45 -3.04 23.41
C MET A 237 11.76 -2.78 22.67
N THR A 238 12.57 -3.83 22.53
CA THR A 238 13.77 -3.87 21.70
C THR A 238 13.55 -4.87 20.58
N LEU A 239 14.00 -4.51 19.38
CA LEU A 239 13.94 -5.39 18.21
C LEU A 239 14.90 -6.56 18.41
N GLY A 240 14.41 -7.78 18.23
CA GLY A 240 15.22 -9.00 18.20
C GLY A 240 15.49 -9.48 16.77
N ASP A 241 15.73 -10.78 16.63
CA ASP A 241 16.09 -11.40 15.35
C ASP A 241 14.91 -11.53 14.39
N LEU A 242 15.23 -11.59 13.08
CA LEU A 242 14.31 -11.95 12.02
C LEU A 242 13.87 -13.42 12.20
N GLN A 243 12.57 -13.62 12.44
CA GLN A 243 11.95 -14.92 12.63
C GLN A 243 11.48 -15.54 11.32
N ASP A 244 10.85 -14.72 10.47
CA ASP A 244 10.23 -15.17 9.22
C ASP A 244 10.27 -14.08 8.16
N ILE A 245 10.33 -14.48 6.90
CA ILE A 245 10.37 -13.60 5.75
C ILE A 245 9.60 -14.21 4.58
N ASN A 246 8.73 -13.40 3.98
CA ASN A 246 7.99 -13.75 2.79
C ASN A 246 8.27 -12.72 1.70
N LEU A 247 8.84 -13.18 0.58
CA LEU A 247 9.21 -12.35 -0.55
C LEU A 247 8.33 -12.64 -1.76
N GLN A 248 7.88 -11.57 -2.43
CA GLN A 248 7.23 -11.67 -3.74
C GLN A 248 7.96 -10.76 -4.71
N VAL A 249 8.43 -11.33 -5.82
CA VAL A 249 9.28 -10.62 -6.77
C VAL A 249 8.59 -10.54 -8.12
N PHE A 250 8.61 -9.36 -8.71
CA PHE A 250 7.97 -9.05 -9.97
C PHE A 250 8.94 -8.34 -10.90
N ALA A 251 8.89 -8.67 -12.19
CA ALA A 251 9.69 -7.99 -13.21
C ALA A 251 9.19 -6.55 -13.46
N THR A 252 10.08 -5.67 -13.90
CA THR A 252 9.76 -4.29 -14.26
C THR A 252 10.14 -3.99 -15.72
N GLU A 253 9.86 -2.76 -16.18
CA GLU A 253 10.25 -2.32 -17.53
C GLU A 253 11.76 -2.28 -17.74
N GLU A 254 12.52 -2.12 -16.66
CA GLU A 254 13.97 -2.16 -16.67
C GLU A 254 14.41 -3.61 -16.39
N PRO A 255 15.01 -4.35 -17.34
CA PRO A 255 15.30 -5.78 -17.18
C PRO A 255 16.20 -6.12 -16.00
N GLU A 256 17.05 -5.18 -15.59
CA GLU A 256 17.96 -5.34 -14.45
C GLU A 256 17.28 -4.99 -13.11
N LYS A 257 16.06 -4.42 -13.11
CA LYS A 257 15.34 -4.04 -11.90
C LYS A 257 14.12 -4.92 -11.65
N LEU A 258 14.01 -5.37 -10.40
CA LEU A 258 12.89 -6.14 -9.90
C LEU A 258 12.11 -5.32 -8.87
N SER A 259 10.78 -5.42 -8.88
CA SER A 259 9.98 -4.98 -7.75
C SER A 259 9.89 -6.10 -6.74
N VAL A 260 10.35 -5.83 -5.53
CA VAL A 260 10.29 -6.78 -4.43
C VAL A 260 9.29 -6.28 -3.41
N MET A 261 8.35 -7.14 -3.05
CA MET A 261 7.49 -6.96 -1.88
C MET A 261 7.92 -7.92 -0.80
N PHE A 262 7.91 -7.45 0.44
CA PHE A 262 8.29 -8.27 1.58
C PHE A 262 7.29 -8.14 2.72
N GLU A 263 7.15 -9.25 3.45
CA GLU A 263 6.65 -9.28 4.83
C GLU A 263 7.74 -9.91 5.68
N ALA A 264 8.22 -9.18 6.68
CA ALA A 264 9.25 -9.62 7.61
C ALA A 264 8.69 -9.62 9.04
N ILE A 265 8.94 -10.69 9.78
CA ILE A 265 8.54 -10.84 11.18
C ILE A 265 9.79 -10.88 12.03
N PHE A 266 9.92 -9.91 12.93
CA PHE A 266 11.01 -9.86 13.90
C PHE A 266 10.48 -10.20 15.29
N THR A 267 11.28 -10.93 16.06
CA THR A 267 11.04 -11.09 17.49
C THR A 267 11.22 -9.75 18.20
N LEU A 268 10.58 -9.61 19.34
CA LEU A 268 10.77 -8.47 20.24
C LEU A 268 11.23 -9.00 21.60
N SER A 269 12.00 -8.19 22.30
CA SER A 269 12.35 -8.44 23.69
C SER A 269 12.08 -7.19 24.53
N GLY A 270 11.87 -7.37 25.82
CA GLY A 270 11.55 -6.28 26.74
C GLY A 270 10.48 -6.70 27.74
N SER A 271 10.61 -6.22 28.97
CA SER A 271 9.56 -6.36 29.96
C SER A 271 8.64 -5.15 29.87
N PRO A 272 7.31 -5.30 29.79
CA PRO A 272 6.42 -4.17 29.96
C PRO A 272 6.66 -3.59 31.35
N SER A 273 7.28 -2.42 31.43
CA SER A 273 7.36 -1.61 32.65
C SER A 273 6.43 -0.43 32.49
N MET A 274 5.12 -0.65 32.69
CA MET A 274 4.12 0.43 32.70
C MET A 274 3.05 0.17 33.78
N VAL A 275 2.93 1.15 34.68
CA VAL A 275 1.95 1.29 35.76
C VAL A 275 0.82 2.23 35.30
N VAL A 276 -0.41 1.95 35.72
CA VAL A 276 -1.58 2.80 35.43
C VAL A 276 -1.89 3.80 36.54
N LYS A 277 -1.70 5.11 36.29
CA LYS A 277 -2.25 6.18 37.14
C LYS A 277 -3.52 6.78 36.54
N GLU A 278 -4.60 6.79 37.32
CA GLU A 278 -5.82 7.56 37.02
C GLU A 278 -5.49 9.05 36.89
N GLY A 279 -5.83 9.63 35.74
CA GLY A 279 -5.85 11.08 35.57
C GLY A 279 -7.20 11.63 36.03
N LEU A 280 -7.18 12.71 36.81
CA LEU A 280 -8.33 13.45 37.37
C LEU A 280 -9.41 13.92 36.35
N SER A 281 -9.27 13.67 35.04
CA SER A 281 -10.08 14.29 33.98
C SER A 281 -11.10 13.37 33.28
N GLY A 282 -11.27 12.11 33.72
CA GLY A 282 -12.31 11.21 33.20
C GLY A 282 -12.17 10.79 31.71
N LYS A 283 -11.09 11.18 31.02
CA LYS A 283 -10.76 10.67 29.69
C LYS A 283 -9.87 9.44 29.83
N ALA A 284 -10.33 8.30 29.32
CA ALA A 284 -9.55 7.07 29.26
C ALA A 284 -8.26 7.31 28.46
N LYS A 285 -7.14 7.41 29.18
CA LYS A 285 -5.80 7.27 28.63
C LYS A 285 -5.56 5.77 28.49
N ARG A 286 -4.98 5.31 27.37
CA ARG A 286 -4.48 3.94 27.27
C ARG A 286 -3.47 3.75 28.39
N VAL A 287 -3.71 2.81 29.28
CA VAL A 287 -2.72 2.44 30.28
C VAL A 287 -2.64 0.91 30.33
N PRO A 288 -1.43 0.31 30.20
CA PRO A 288 -1.27 -1.14 30.10
C PRO A 288 -1.65 -1.87 31.38
N ILE A 289 -2.22 -3.06 31.24
CA ILE A 289 -2.60 -3.97 32.34
C ILE A 289 -1.32 -4.28 33.14
N GLU A 290 -1.28 -3.87 34.41
CA GLU A 290 -0.27 -4.34 35.34
C GLU A 290 -0.42 -5.87 35.47
N ASN A 291 0.62 -6.60 35.04
CA ASN A 291 0.93 -8.01 35.34
C ASN A 291 0.56 -9.11 34.33
N GLU A 292 0.03 -8.84 33.14
CA GLU A 292 -0.04 -9.93 32.14
C GLU A 292 1.31 -10.07 31.42
N PRO A 293 2.04 -11.21 31.57
CA PRO A 293 3.24 -11.45 30.78
C PRO A 293 2.89 -11.49 29.30
N ILE A 294 3.72 -10.79 28.53
CA ILE A 294 3.65 -10.75 27.08
C ILE A 294 4.49 -11.93 26.57
N LEU A 295 3.83 -12.95 26.05
CA LEU A 295 4.49 -14.11 25.45
C LEU A 295 4.69 -13.88 23.95
N ASP A 296 5.85 -14.30 23.44
CA ASP A 296 6.23 -14.25 22.02
C ASP A 296 5.89 -12.92 21.30
N PRO A 297 6.31 -11.76 21.84
CA PRO A 297 6.07 -10.51 21.15
C PRO A 297 6.86 -10.47 19.83
N SER A 298 6.19 -10.02 18.77
CA SER A 298 6.75 -9.91 17.44
C SER A 298 6.27 -8.63 16.77
N ILE A 299 7.08 -8.08 15.87
CA ILE A 299 6.68 -7.02 14.95
C ILE A 299 6.70 -7.55 13.53
N ARG A 300 5.59 -7.37 12.82
CA ARG A 300 5.46 -7.65 11.40
C ARG A 300 5.60 -6.36 10.63
N VAL A 301 6.58 -6.27 9.74
CA VAL A 301 6.78 -5.15 8.82
C VAL A 301 6.46 -5.61 7.40
N GLN A 302 5.66 -4.81 6.69
CA GLN A 302 5.35 -5.02 5.28
C GLN A 302 5.82 -3.83 4.47
N GLY A 303 6.45 -4.09 3.34
CA GLY A 303 6.97 -3.04 2.47
C GLY A 303 7.29 -3.50 1.06
N SER A 304 7.90 -2.61 0.29
CA SER A 304 8.41 -2.90 -1.05
C SER A 304 9.61 -2.02 -1.40
N PHE A 305 10.42 -2.50 -2.34
CA PHE A 305 11.58 -1.79 -2.88
C PHE A 305 11.83 -2.21 -4.34
N LEU A 306 12.67 -1.45 -5.04
CA LEU A 306 13.28 -1.85 -6.30
C LEU A 306 14.64 -2.49 -6.03
N TYR A 307 14.91 -3.63 -6.64
CA TYR A 307 16.18 -4.34 -6.52
C TYR A 307 16.88 -4.38 -7.86
N ASP A 308 18.10 -3.85 -7.93
CA ASP A 308 18.95 -3.93 -9.10
C ASP A 308 19.75 -5.25 -9.05
N THR A 309 19.45 -6.14 -9.98
CA THR A 309 20.06 -7.48 -10.08
C THR A 309 21.55 -7.44 -10.43
N ARG A 310 22.02 -6.35 -11.02
CA ARG A 310 23.42 -6.20 -11.46
C ARG A 310 24.27 -5.63 -10.33
N SER A 311 23.85 -4.54 -9.68
CA SER A 311 24.58 -3.96 -8.55
C SER A 311 24.29 -4.68 -7.22
N ARG A 312 23.19 -5.44 -7.14
CA ARG A 312 22.65 -6.05 -5.92
C ARG A 312 22.23 -5.01 -4.87
N GLU A 313 21.86 -3.82 -5.33
CA GLU A 313 21.43 -2.73 -4.46
C GLU A 313 19.90 -2.59 -4.45
N ALA A 314 19.37 -2.15 -3.31
CA ALA A 314 17.96 -1.82 -3.15
C ALA A 314 17.76 -0.31 -3.19
N ALA A 315 16.68 0.13 -3.83
CA ALA A 315 16.26 1.52 -3.92
C ALA A 315 14.76 1.66 -3.65
N ASP A 316 14.31 2.88 -3.38
CA ASP A 316 12.91 3.22 -3.15
C ASP A 316 12.23 2.33 -2.10
N PHE A 317 12.94 2.07 -1.00
CA PHE A 317 12.40 1.29 0.10
C PHE A 317 11.23 2.01 0.74
N THR A 318 10.10 1.32 0.82
CA THR A 318 8.86 1.82 1.41
C THR A 318 8.33 0.81 2.42
N SER A 319 8.13 1.25 3.66
CA SER A 319 7.42 0.47 4.69
C SER A 319 5.97 0.95 4.75
N ASN A 320 5.04 0.07 4.40
CA ASN A 320 3.61 0.39 4.30
C ASN A 320 2.85 0.11 5.60
N LYS A 321 3.31 -0.87 6.37
CA LYS A 321 2.62 -1.33 7.57
C LYS A 321 3.57 -1.93 8.57
N ALA A 322 3.33 -1.64 9.86
CA ALA A 322 3.96 -2.34 10.97
C ALA A 322 2.90 -2.71 12.02
N ASP A 323 2.76 -4.00 12.30
CA ASP A 323 1.84 -4.52 13.31
C ASP A 323 2.63 -5.24 14.40
N ILE A 324 2.42 -4.86 15.66
CA ILE A 324 2.96 -5.60 16.81
C ILE A 324 1.93 -6.67 17.19
N SER A 325 2.38 -7.89 17.47
CA SER A 325 1.54 -8.96 17.97
C SER A 325 2.20 -9.68 19.13
N TRP A 326 1.41 -10.26 20.02
CA TRP A 326 1.89 -11.04 21.14
C TRP A 326 0.83 -12.06 21.55
N VAL A 327 1.19 -13.03 22.38
CA VAL A 327 0.31 -14.02 22.97
C VAL A 327 0.09 -13.67 24.45
N GLY A 328 -1.16 -13.66 24.90
CA GLY A 328 -1.49 -13.52 26.33
C GLY A 328 -1.29 -14.81 27.10
N GLU A 329 -1.36 -14.78 28.43
CA GLU A 329 -1.37 -16.00 29.26
C GLU A 329 -2.52 -16.96 28.91
N ASP A 330 -3.63 -16.42 28.42
CA ASP A 330 -4.78 -17.16 27.92
C ASP A 330 -4.51 -17.92 26.60
N GLY A 331 -3.31 -17.78 26.03
CA GLY A 331 -2.94 -18.34 24.73
C GLY A 331 -3.56 -17.59 23.55
N ILE A 332 -4.27 -16.48 23.79
CA ILE A 332 -4.93 -15.71 22.74
C ILE A 332 -3.93 -14.73 22.13
N ARG A 333 -3.77 -14.80 20.81
CA ARG A 333 -2.94 -13.85 20.07
C ARG A 333 -3.62 -12.50 19.95
N ARG A 334 -2.95 -11.47 20.45
CA ARG A 334 -3.38 -10.07 20.42
C ARG A 334 -2.55 -9.29 19.41
N ARG A 335 -3.12 -8.21 18.86
CA ARG A 335 -2.48 -7.39 17.83
C ARG A 335 -2.67 -5.91 18.16
N GLY A 336 -1.57 -5.17 18.22
CA GLY A 336 -1.52 -3.72 18.30
C GLY A 336 -1.12 -3.14 16.95
N SER A 337 -2.02 -2.40 16.31
CA SER A 337 -1.68 -1.69 15.08
C SER A 337 -1.03 -0.34 15.42
N SER A 338 0.25 -0.19 15.10
CA SER A 338 0.89 1.12 14.94
C SER A 338 0.60 1.60 13.52
N ILE A 339 -0.55 2.22 13.31
CA ILE A 339 -0.81 2.90 12.04
C ILE A 339 0.02 4.18 12.12
N TYR A 340 1.09 4.32 11.32
CA TYR A 340 1.66 5.54 10.72
C TYR A 340 3.16 5.35 10.46
N SER A 341 3.53 4.77 9.32
CA SER A 341 4.74 5.21 8.61
C SER A 341 4.34 6.39 7.73
N ALA A 342 4.81 7.59 8.03
CA ALA A 342 4.90 8.58 6.98
C ALA A 342 5.92 8.01 6.00
N GLY A 343 5.51 7.69 4.77
CA GLY A 343 6.40 7.15 3.74
C GLY A 343 7.57 8.10 3.51
N GLY A 344 8.65 7.91 4.24
CA GLY A 344 9.97 8.36 3.86
C GLY A 344 10.48 7.35 2.86
N SER A 345 10.77 7.78 1.64
CA SER A 345 11.71 7.03 0.81
C SER A 345 13.06 7.20 1.49
N THR A 346 13.58 6.12 2.06
CA THR A 346 14.98 6.09 2.51
C THR A 346 15.80 5.66 1.30
N THR A 347 16.41 6.62 0.61
CA THR A 347 17.47 6.33 -0.37
C THR A 347 18.79 6.22 0.40
N LEU A 348 19.14 5.00 0.82
CA LEU A 348 20.49 4.70 1.29
C LEU A 348 21.33 4.25 0.11
N LEU A 349 22.39 4.99 -0.21
CA LEU A 349 23.43 4.54 -1.14
C LEU A 349 24.22 3.43 -0.43
N ALA A 350 23.87 2.17 -0.68
CA ALA A 350 24.61 1.02 -0.19
C ALA A 350 25.91 0.87 -0.99
N GLY A 351 26.97 1.59 -0.58
CA GLY A 351 28.32 1.32 -1.08
C GLY A 351 28.83 -0.05 -0.57
N PRO A 352 29.80 -0.69 -1.26
CA PRO A 352 30.34 -2.00 -0.89
C PRO A 352 31.29 -1.88 0.30
N ALA A 353 30.73 -1.69 1.49
CA ALA A 353 31.44 -1.89 2.74
C ALA A 353 30.45 -2.51 3.73
N ILE A 354 30.63 -3.81 3.98
CA ILE A 354 30.00 -4.54 5.07
C ILE A 354 30.24 -3.73 6.34
N THR A 355 29.21 -3.00 6.79
CA THR A 355 29.25 -2.34 8.08
C THR A 355 28.64 -3.32 9.05
N THR A 356 29.49 -4.15 9.67
CA THR A 356 29.11 -4.88 10.87
C THR A 356 28.65 -3.87 11.91
N VAL A 357 27.35 -3.85 12.19
CA VAL A 357 26.82 -3.17 13.37
C VAL A 357 27.13 -4.06 14.56
N SER A 358 28.33 -3.92 15.13
CA SER A 358 28.62 -4.44 16.46
C SER A 358 27.92 -3.54 17.47
N GLY A 359 26.86 -4.05 18.08
CA GLY A 359 26.19 -3.38 19.19
C GLY A 359 27.07 -3.39 20.44
N ASP A 360 27.51 -2.21 20.85
CA ASP A 360 27.81 -1.89 22.24
C ASP A 360 27.60 -0.38 22.41
N ALA A 361 26.43 -0.01 22.95
CA ALA A 361 26.15 1.34 23.41
C ALA A 361 26.07 1.30 24.94
N VAL A 362 27.24 1.46 25.58
CA VAL A 362 27.34 1.77 27.01
C VAL A 362 27.15 3.28 27.17
N PHE A 363 26.07 3.70 27.83
CA PHE A 363 25.92 5.09 28.28
C PHE A 363 26.25 5.19 29.77
N GLN A 364 27.36 5.87 30.09
CA GLN A 364 27.72 6.30 31.43
C GLN A 364 26.88 7.53 31.82
N PHE A 365 26.32 7.53 33.04
CA PHE A 365 25.81 8.71 33.71
C PHE A 365 26.97 9.39 34.45
N GLN A 366 27.18 10.69 34.22
CA GLN A 366 27.90 11.55 35.15
C GLN A 366 26.88 12.24 36.06
N ASP A 367 26.92 11.88 37.35
CA ASP A 367 26.41 12.73 38.43
C ASP A 367 27.37 13.90 38.61
N GLU A 368 26.85 15.11 38.83
CA GLU A 368 27.53 16.16 39.58
C GLU A 368 26.51 17.00 40.36
N MET A 369 26.98 17.50 41.51
CA MET A 369 26.28 17.76 42.79
C MET A 369 25.18 18.82 42.80
#